data_AF-A0A5C8ZD61-F1
#
_entry.id   AF-A0A5C8ZD61-F1
#
_cell.length_a   1.000
_cell.length_b   1.000
_cell.length_c   1.000
_cell.angle_alpha   90.00
_cell.angle_beta   90.00
_cell.angle_gamma   90.00
#
_symmetry.space_group_name_H-M   'P 1'
#
loop_
_entity.id
_entity.type
_entity.pdbx_description
1 polymer ?
#
loop_
_entity_poly.entity_id
_entity_poly.type
_entity_poly.pdbx_seq_one_letter_code
_entity_poly.pdbx_strand_id
1 'polypeptide(L)'
;MRVVPAPARSAVVRDRDRSARALRVTTHPDAALVVLSLWDGDVCTTTLRLDPEDAADLVRALTDAAVAAAPRRPLSPHGPTTGEIAAAS
;
A
#
# COMPACT_ATOMS: atom_id res chain seq x y z
N MET A 1 12.99 31.59 4.86
CA MET A 1 12.51 30.18 4.89
C MET A 1 11.21 30.13 4.13
N ARG A 2 11.18 29.52 2.93
CA ARG A 2 9.97 29.43 2.10
C ARG A 2 9.32 28.07 2.36
N VAL A 3 8.19 28.08 3.05
CA VAL A 3 7.34 26.89 3.18
C VAL A 3 6.57 26.76 1.87
N VAL A 4 6.88 25.73 1.08
CA VAL A 4 6.06 25.35 -0.07
C VAL A 4 4.93 24.47 0.47
N PRO A 5 3.66 24.72 0.14
CA PRO A 5 2.56 23.84 0.53
C PRO A 5 2.89 22.41 0.09
N ALA A 6 2.78 21.45 0.99
CA ALA A 6 2.96 20.04 0.62
C ALA A 6 1.99 19.72 -0.52
N PRO A 7 2.45 19.13 -1.64
CA PRO A 7 1.57 18.83 -2.76
C PRO A 7 0.41 17.96 -2.28
N ALA A 8 -0.79 18.22 -2.82
CA ALA A 8 -2.09 17.74 -2.35
C ALA A 8 -2.30 16.20 -2.35
N ARG A 9 -1.26 15.40 -2.56
CA ARG A 9 -1.31 13.92 -2.59
C ARG A 9 -0.08 13.31 -1.93
N SER A 10 0.32 13.81 -0.77
CA SER A 10 1.31 13.10 0.04
C SER A 10 0.65 11.95 0.81
N ALA A 11 0.98 10.70 0.47
CA ALA A 11 0.55 9.54 1.25
C ALA A 11 1.65 9.18 2.27
N VAL A 12 1.24 8.72 3.46
CA VAL A 12 2.17 8.24 4.50
C VAL A 12 1.80 6.82 4.87
N VAL A 13 2.73 5.89 4.66
CA VAL A 13 2.59 4.48 5.07
C VAL A 13 3.44 4.28 6.31
N ARG A 14 2.81 3.91 7.42
CA ARG A 14 3.51 3.65 8.69
C ARG A 14 4.12 2.26 8.68
N ASP A 15 5.30 2.16 9.26
CA ASP A 15 5.89 0.86 9.50
C ASP A 15 5.11 0.09 10.58
N ARG A 16 4.94 -1.22 10.37
CA ARG A 16 4.17 -2.08 11.29
C ARG A 16 4.85 -2.22 12.65
N ASP A 17 6.17 -2.40 12.65
CA ASP A 17 6.93 -2.80 13.83
C ASP A 17 7.64 -1.61 14.50
N ARG A 18 7.87 -0.53 13.75
CA ARG A 18 8.50 0.70 14.27
C ARG A 18 7.60 1.90 14.08
N SER A 19 6.89 2.31 15.13
CA SER A 19 5.94 3.42 15.10
C SER A 19 6.53 4.77 14.63
N ALA A 20 7.82 5.01 14.87
CA ALA A 20 8.54 6.20 14.41
C ALA A 20 8.92 6.13 12.92
N ARG A 21 8.95 4.95 12.30
CA ARG A 21 9.35 4.77 10.91
C ARG A 21 8.15 4.87 9.97
N ALA A 22 8.31 5.64 8.89
CA ALA A 22 7.26 5.80 7.88
C ALA A 22 7.83 6.03 6.48
N LEU A 23 7.14 5.52 5.46
CA LEU A 23 7.39 5.85 4.07
C LEU A 23 6.45 7.00 3.67
N ARG A 24 7.01 8.09 3.14
CA ARG A 24 6.24 9.22 2.60
C ARG A 24 6.36 9.23 1.09
N VAL A 25 5.23 9.36 0.42
CA VAL A 25 5.10 9.52 -1.04
C VAL A 25 4.85 10.97 -1.33
N THR A 26 5.63 11.59 -2.23
CA THR A 26 5.45 12.98 -2.66
C THR A 26 5.47 13.04 -4.18
N THR A 27 4.55 13.79 -4.78
CA THR A 27 4.49 13.95 -6.24
C THR A 27 5.00 15.33 -6.64
N HIS A 28 5.83 15.38 -7.67
CA HIS A 28 6.33 16.61 -8.29
C HIS A 28 5.92 16.62 -9.79
N PRO A 29 4.72 17.15 -10.11
CA PRO A 29 4.20 17.15 -11.48
C PRO A 29 5.11 17.87 -12.48
N ASP A 30 5.68 19.01 -12.08
CA ASP A 30 6.57 19.82 -12.94
C ASP A 30 7.85 19.08 -13.35
N ALA A 31 8.27 18.08 -12.56
CA ALA A 31 9.45 17.28 -12.83
C ALA A 31 9.11 15.87 -13.32
N ALA A 32 7.82 15.52 -13.45
CA ALA A 32 7.34 14.16 -13.70
C ALA A 32 7.94 13.12 -12.75
N LEU A 33 8.02 13.44 -11.44
CA LEU A 33 8.63 12.55 -10.44
C LEU A 33 7.64 12.16 -9.33
N VAL A 34 7.79 10.92 -8.88
CA VAL A 34 7.27 10.41 -7.60
C VAL A 34 8.46 10.15 -6.68
N VAL A 35 8.48 10.80 -5.53
CA VAL A 35 9.54 10.68 -4.53
C VAL A 35 9.03 9.85 -3.37
N LEU A 36 9.74 8.76 -3.09
CA LEU A 36 9.55 7.92 -1.92
C LEU A 36 10.66 8.24 -0.93
N SER A 37 10.30 8.59 0.29
CA SER A 37 11.28 8.90 1.34
C SER A 37 10.98 8.09 2.60
N LEU A 38 11.99 7.42 3.14
CA LEU A 38 11.90 6.70 4.41
C LEU A 38 12.33 7.63 5.53
N TRP A 39 11.48 7.77 6.53
CA TRP A 39 11.69 8.60 7.68
C TRP A 39 11.78 7.74 8.93
N ASP A 40 12.71 8.03 9.82
CA ASP A 40 12.77 7.51 11.18
C ASP A 40 12.66 8.72 12.13
N GLY A 41 11.46 8.89 12.71
CA GLY A 41 11.07 10.13 13.37
C GLY A 41 11.13 11.31 12.40
N ASP A 42 11.99 12.27 12.71
CA ASP A 42 12.21 13.50 11.92
C ASP A 42 13.39 13.41 10.95
N VAL A 43 14.07 12.27 10.88
CA VAL A 43 15.25 12.08 10.03
C VAL A 43 14.86 11.29 8.78
N CYS A 44 15.10 11.88 7.61
CA CYS A 44 15.01 11.16 6.33
C CYS A 44 16.27 10.28 6.15
N THR A 45 16.07 8.96 6.14
CA THR A 45 17.17 7.98 6.08
C THR A 45 17.45 7.47 4.67
N THR A 46 16.44 7.46 3.80
CA THR A 46 16.63 7.14 2.37
C THR A 46 15.62 7.87 1.49
N THR A 47 15.99 8.09 0.23
CA THR A 47 15.13 8.68 -0.79
C THR A 47 15.31 7.95 -2.10
N LEU A 48 14.20 7.59 -2.71
CA LEU A 48 14.12 7.01 -4.05
C LEU A 48 13.27 7.94 -4.92
N ARG A 49 13.74 8.19 -6.14
CA ARG A 49 13.04 9.02 -7.14
C ARG A 49 12.67 8.11 -8.29
N LEU A 50 11.38 8.07 -8.59
CA LEU A 50 10.82 7.28 -9.67
C LEU A 50 10.20 8.23 -10.67
N ASP A 51 10.36 7.93 -11.95
CA ASP A 51 9.47 8.46 -12.97
C ASP A 51 8.08 7.78 -12.86
N PRO A 52 7.07 8.20 -13.65
CA PRO A 52 5.72 7.66 -13.54
C PRO A 52 5.59 6.19 -13.94
N GLU A 53 6.45 5.68 -14.82
CA GLU A 53 6.40 4.29 -15.32
C GLU A 53 6.92 3.32 -14.27
N ASP A 54 8.07 3.64 -13.68
CA ASP A 54 8.64 2.92 -12.54
C ASP A 54 7.71 2.94 -11.32
N ALA A 55 7.04 4.08 -11.06
CA ALA A 55 6.07 4.18 -9.98
C ALA A 55 4.85 3.27 -10.20
N ALA A 56 4.39 3.12 -11.45
CA ALA A 56 3.29 2.23 -11.78
C ALA A 56 3.69 0.75 -11.63
N ASP A 57 4.91 0.40 -12.02
CA ASP A 57 5.43 -0.96 -11.86
C ASP A 57 5.65 -1.31 -10.39
N LEU A 58 6.09 -0.36 -9.55
CA LEU A 58 6.13 -0.55 -8.10
C LEU A 58 4.73 -0.83 -7.51
N VAL A 59 3.70 -0.11 -7.96
CA VAL A 59 2.31 -0.35 -7.49
C VAL A 59 1.83 -1.76 -7.87
N ARG A 60 2.16 -2.24 -9.07
CA ARG A 60 1.86 -3.61 -9.49
C ARG A 60 2.56 -4.63 -8.58
N ALA A 61 3.87 -4.47 -8.39
CA ALA A 61 4.64 -5.34 -7.51
C ALA A 61 4.11 -5.35 -6.07
N LEU A 62 3.70 -4.19 -5.53
CA LEU A 62 3.08 -4.10 -4.21
C LEU A 62 1.73 -4.83 -4.15
N THR A 63 0.92 -4.72 -5.21
CA THR A 63 -0.37 -5.40 -5.30
C THR A 63 -0.19 -6.92 -5.31
N ASP A 64 0.72 -7.42 -6.14
CA ASP A 64 1.04 -8.84 -6.23
C ASP A 64 1.58 -9.38 -4.90
N ALA A 65 2.49 -8.63 -4.27
CA ALA A 65 3.04 -8.98 -2.96
C ALA A 65 1.96 -9.01 -1.87
N ALA A 66 1.01 -8.08 -1.88
CA ALA A 66 -0.08 -8.05 -0.92
C ALA A 66 -1.00 -9.27 -1.05
N VAL A 67 -1.32 -9.68 -2.29
CA VAL A 67 -2.10 -10.90 -2.55
C VAL A 67 -1.35 -12.14 -2.08
N ALA A 68 -0.05 -12.22 -2.35
CA ALA A 68 0.79 -13.34 -1.94
C ALA A 68 0.96 -13.44 -0.41
N ALA A 69 1.04 -12.30 0.29
CA ALA A 69 1.23 -12.23 1.73
C ALA A 69 -0.07 -12.41 2.54
N ALA A 70 -1.24 -12.32 1.89
CA ALA A 70 -2.50 -12.51 2.57
C ALA A 70 -2.59 -13.93 3.17
N PRO A 71 -2.99 -14.08 4.45
CA PRO A 71 -3.16 -15.40 5.02
C PRO A 71 -4.20 -16.16 4.21
N ARG A 72 -3.86 -17.39 3.78
CA ARG A 72 -4.85 -18.25 3.13
C ARG A 72 -5.95 -18.54 4.13
N ARG A 73 -7.12 -17.95 3.92
CA ARG A 73 -8.31 -18.38 4.64
C ARG A 73 -8.55 -19.86 4.31
N PRO A 74 -8.64 -20.76 5.29
CA PRO A 74 -9.07 -22.12 5.03
C PRO A 74 -10.43 -22.06 4.36
N LEU A 75 -10.59 -22.70 3.20
CA LEU A 75 -11.92 -22.95 2.66
C LEU A 75 -12.65 -23.79 3.70
N SER A 76 -13.70 -23.23 4.32
CA SER A 76 -14.59 -24.02 5.16
C SER A 76 -15.17 -25.14 4.28
N PRO A 77 -14.97 -26.42 4.62
CA PRO A 77 -15.42 -27.53 3.80
C PRO A 77 -16.91 -27.79 4.05
N HIS A 78 -17.79 -26.82 3.79
CA HIS A 78 -19.26 -27.01 3.88
C HIS A 78 -19.88 -26.40 2.62
N GLY A 79 -20.11 -27.24 1.62
CA GLY A 79 -21.07 -26.95 0.57
C GLY A 79 -22.49 -27.12 1.13
N PRO A 80 -23.51 -26.40 0.61
CA PRO A 80 -24.88 -26.75 0.91
C PRO A 80 -25.16 -28.12 0.29
N THR A 81 -25.37 -29.15 1.12
CA THR A 81 -26.00 -30.37 0.65
C THR A 81 -27.42 -29.99 0.23
N THR A 82 -27.66 -29.92 -1.08
CA THR A 82 -29.00 -29.85 -1.67
C THR A 82 -29.81 -31.04 -1.15
N GLY A 83 -30.52 -30.84 -0.04
CA GLY A 83 -31.30 -31.90 0.62
C GLY A 83 -32.31 -31.38 1.64
N GLU A 84 -32.14 -30.19 2.19
CA GLU A 84 -33.00 -29.65 3.25
C GLU A 84 -33.98 -28.57 2.75
N ILE A 85 -34.77 -28.90 1.72
CA ILE A 85 -35.94 -28.07 1.32
C ILE A 85 -37.24 -28.88 1.17
N ALA A 86 -37.26 -30.17 1.54
CA ALA A 86 -38.45 -31.02 1.40
C ALA A 86 -38.88 -31.64 2.74
N ALA A 87 -39.43 -30.84 3.65
CA ALA A 87 -40.27 -31.33 4.75
C ALA A 87 -41.06 -30.18 5.41
N ALA A 88 -42.01 -29.60 4.67
CA ALA A 88 -43.14 -28.87 5.25
C ALA A 88 -44.29 -28.84 4.23
N SER A 89 -45.03 -29.95 4.18
CA SER A 89 -46.39 -30.04 3.64
C SER A 89 -47.23 -30.88 4.58
#